data_AF-A0A843H165-F1
#
_entry.id   AF-A0A843H165-F1
#
_cell.length_a   1.000
_cell.length_b   1.000
_cell.length_c   1.000
_cell.angle_alpha   90.00
_cell.angle_beta   90.00
_cell.angle_gamma   90.00
#
_symmetry.space_group_name_H-M   'P 1'
#
loop_
_entity.id
_entity.type
_entity.pdbx_description
1 polymer ?
#
loop_
_entity_poly.entity_id
_entity_poly.type
_entity_poly.pdbx_seq_one_letter_code
_entity_poly.pdbx_strand_id
1 'polypeptide(L)'
;MRDLTDADWKRIDEHLEELGKEWKAEAERLQPYTDILKKHLKKEFPENVTDDNFSNAVNLDFKHGYTITIYIDEKHPFEYSWTINEQDLITDGSICSPGKKYYTINELIKFLNSIKEWL
;
A
#
# COMPACT_ATOMS: atom_id res chain seq x y z
N MET A 1 29.03 -21.60 14.44
CA MET A 1 27.75 -20.97 14.85
C MET A 1 27.80 -20.85 16.36
N ARG A 2 27.54 -19.67 16.93
CA ARG A 2 27.25 -19.55 18.37
C ARG A 2 25.75 -19.74 18.52
N ASP A 3 25.35 -20.62 19.43
CA ASP A 3 23.95 -20.76 19.80
C ASP A 3 23.52 -19.56 20.64
N LEU A 4 22.31 -19.05 20.37
CA LEU A 4 21.71 -17.97 21.13
C LEU A 4 21.34 -18.47 22.53
N THR A 5 21.66 -17.68 23.55
CA THR A 5 21.29 -17.99 24.93
C THR A 5 19.85 -17.55 25.21
N ASP A 6 19.23 -18.06 26.28
CA ASP A 6 17.89 -17.61 26.72
C ASP A 6 17.83 -16.09 26.96
N ALA A 7 18.94 -15.48 27.37
CA ALA A 7 19.05 -14.03 27.53
C ALA A 7 19.07 -13.28 26.20
N ASP A 8 19.63 -13.88 25.14
CA ASP A 8 19.61 -13.31 23.79
C ASP A 8 18.20 -13.41 23.18
N TRP A 9 17.51 -14.53 23.37
CA TRP A 9 16.11 -14.69 22.96
C TRP A 9 15.18 -13.69 23.65
N LYS A 10 15.34 -13.51 24.97
CA LYS A 10 14.56 -12.52 25.71
C LYS A 10 14.75 -11.09 25.17
N ARG A 11 15.98 -10.71 24.81
CA ARG A 11 16.25 -9.39 24.21
C ARG A 11 15.64 -9.25 22.82
N ILE A 12 15.63 -10.34 22.03
CA ILE A 12 14.97 -10.36 20.73
C ILE A 12 13.46 -10.16 20.90
N ASP A 13 12.83 -10.88 21.84
CA ASP A 13 11.40 -10.75 22.11
C ASP A 13 11.03 -9.33 22.57
N GLU A 14 11.76 -8.76 23.51
CA GLU A 14 11.56 -7.37 23.97
C GLU A 14 11.70 -6.37 22.81
N HIS A 15 12.70 -6.56 21.93
CA HIS A 15 12.89 -5.70 20.77
C HIS A 15 11.76 -5.84 19.73
N LEU A 16 11.28 -7.07 19.50
CA LEU A 16 10.14 -7.31 18.61
C LEU A 16 8.84 -6.70 19.17
N GLU A 17 8.64 -6.71 20.49
CA GLU A 17 7.52 -6.03 21.13
C GLU A 17 7.58 -4.50 20.96
N GLU A 18 8.77 -3.90 21.10
CA GLU A 18 8.97 -2.46 20.87
C GLU A 18 8.68 -2.10 19.41
N LEU A 19 9.25 -2.84 18.46
CA LEU A 19 8.96 -2.67 17.03
C LEU A 19 7.46 -2.83 16.74
N GLY A 20 6.81 -3.82 17.34
CA GLY A 20 5.37 -4.03 17.20
C GLY A 20 4.53 -2.83 17.69
N LYS A 21 4.95 -2.15 18.76
CA LYS A 21 4.30 -0.94 19.26
C LYS A 21 4.48 0.23 18.30
N GLU A 22 5.68 0.42 17.77
CA GLU A 22 5.97 1.47 16.78
C GLU A 22 5.13 1.28 15.51
N TRP A 23 5.08 0.05 14.99
CA TRP A 23 4.31 -0.29 13.80
C TRP A 23 2.81 -0.10 14.01
N LYS A 24 2.31 -0.45 15.20
CA LYS A 24 0.91 -0.22 15.56
C LYS A 24 0.57 1.27 15.64
N ALA A 25 1.42 2.06 16.30
CA ALA A 25 1.22 3.50 16.42
C ALA A 25 1.23 4.19 15.04
N GLU A 26 2.13 3.76 14.16
CA GLU A 26 2.19 4.27 12.79
C GLU A 26 0.96 3.87 11.97
N ALA A 27 0.46 2.64 12.15
CA ALA A 27 -0.78 2.21 11.52
C ALA A 27 -1.99 3.03 11.97
N GLU A 28 -2.12 3.27 13.28
CA GLU A 28 -3.18 4.13 13.83
C GLU A 28 -3.06 5.58 13.34
N ARG A 29 -1.83 6.07 13.12
CA ARG A 29 -1.56 7.42 12.59
C ARG A 29 -2.01 7.57 11.14
N LEU A 30 -1.81 6.54 10.31
CA LEU A 30 -2.12 6.57 8.88
C LEU A 30 -3.55 6.15 8.55
N GLN A 31 -4.23 5.46 9.47
CA GLN A 31 -5.60 4.97 9.30
C GLN A 31 -6.60 6.02 8.79
N PRO A 32 -6.63 7.27 9.28
CA PRO A 32 -7.59 8.26 8.78
C PRO A 32 -7.37 8.59 7.29
N TYR A 33 -6.13 8.54 6.82
CA TYR A 33 -5.79 8.84 5.43
C TYR A 33 -6.13 7.67 4.52
N THR A 34 -5.87 6.42 4.97
CA THR A 34 -6.31 5.22 4.23
C THR A 34 -7.84 5.15 4.16
N ASP A 35 -8.55 5.53 5.22
CA ASP A 35 -10.02 5.57 5.22
C ASP A 35 -10.57 6.60 4.24
N ILE A 36 -9.99 7.81 4.20
CA ILE A 36 -10.37 8.85 3.24
C ILE A 36 -10.12 8.38 1.81
N LEU A 37 -8.96 7.79 1.54
CA LEU A 37 -8.61 7.26 0.23
C LEU A 37 -9.56 6.13 -0.17
N LYS A 38 -9.76 5.12 0.68
CA LYS A 38 -10.71 4.01 0.48
C LYS A 38 -12.11 4.53 0.18
N LYS A 39 -12.59 5.54 0.92
CA LYS A 39 -13.92 6.13 0.70
C LYS A 39 -14.07 6.75 -0.69
N HIS A 40 -13.07 7.50 -1.15
CA HIS A 40 -13.10 8.11 -2.48
C HIS A 40 -12.97 7.05 -3.58
N LEU A 41 -12.08 6.08 -3.40
CA LEU A 41 -11.92 4.98 -4.36
C LEU A 41 -13.17 4.11 -4.43
N LYS A 42 -13.82 3.78 -3.30
CA LYS A 42 -15.08 3.01 -3.29
C LYS A 42 -16.23 3.74 -4.00
N LYS A 43 -16.17 5.06 -4.08
CA LYS A 43 -17.16 5.85 -4.84
C LYS A 43 -16.98 5.69 -6.35
N GLU A 44 -15.75 5.63 -6.83
CA GLU A 44 -15.42 5.57 -8.27
C GLU A 44 -15.24 4.13 -8.78
N PHE A 45 -14.72 3.23 -7.94
CA PHE A 45 -14.35 1.84 -8.21
C PHE A 45 -14.87 0.88 -7.12
N PRO A 46 -16.19 0.81 -6.88
CA PRO A 46 -16.78 0.07 -5.76
C PRO A 46 -16.46 -1.43 -5.77
N GLU A 47 -16.35 -2.03 -6.95
CA GLU A 47 -16.10 -3.48 -7.11
C GLU A 47 -14.61 -3.83 -7.08
N ASN A 48 -13.72 -2.83 -7.16
CA ASN A 48 -12.27 -3.05 -7.27
C ASN A 48 -11.55 -2.81 -5.94
N VAL A 49 -12.09 -1.98 -5.05
CA VAL A 49 -11.44 -1.72 -3.75
C VAL A 49 -11.48 -2.96 -2.87
N THR A 50 -10.30 -3.48 -2.57
CA THR A 50 -10.14 -4.58 -1.61
C THR A 50 -10.33 -4.09 -0.17
N ASP A 51 -10.77 -4.99 0.69
CA ASP A 51 -10.83 -4.75 2.14
C ASP A 51 -9.51 -5.12 2.85
N ASP A 52 -8.41 -5.24 2.09
CA ASP A 52 -7.09 -5.51 2.66
C ASP A 52 -6.70 -4.43 3.68
N ASN A 53 -6.18 -4.90 4.81
CA ASN A 53 -5.90 -4.06 5.98
C ASN A 53 -4.43 -3.64 6.02
N PHE A 54 -3.98 -2.98 4.95
CA PHE A 54 -2.70 -2.30 4.94
C PHE A 54 -2.83 -0.96 5.66
N SER A 55 -1.95 -0.71 6.61
CA SER A 55 -1.91 0.51 7.42
C SER A 55 -1.64 1.77 6.58
N ASN A 56 -0.90 1.63 5.49
CA ASN A 56 -0.43 2.74 4.67
C ASN A 56 -0.75 2.56 3.17
N ALA A 57 -1.62 1.61 2.82
CA ALA A 57 -1.93 1.32 1.42
C ALA A 57 -3.38 0.90 1.19
N VAL A 58 -3.83 1.04 -0.06
CA VAL A 58 -5.13 0.58 -0.53
C VAL A 58 -4.93 -0.18 -1.83
N ASN A 59 -5.43 -1.41 -1.92
CA ASN A 59 -5.38 -2.20 -3.15
C ASN A 59 -6.69 -2.08 -3.94
N LEU A 60 -6.53 -2.01 -5.25
CA LEU A 60 -7.59 -2.11 -6.24
C LEU A 60 -7.35 -3.36 -7.10
N ASP A 61 -8.28 -4.31 -7.08
CA ASP A 61 -8.24 -5.50 -7.93
C ASP A 61 -9.11 -5.31 -9.17
N PHE A 62 -8.53 -5.50 -10.34
CA PHE A 62 -9.21 -5.41 -11.63
C PHE A 62 -9.39 -6.79 -12.27
N LYS A 63 -10.35 -6.89 -13.20
CA LYS A 63 -10.84 -8.18 -13.72
C LYS A 63 -9.79 -8.99 -14.48
N HIS A 64 -8.75 -8.37 -14.99
CA HIS A 64 -7.72 -9.06 -15.77
C HIS A 64 -6.51 -9.52 -14.95
N GLY A 65 -6.61 -9.57 -13.61
CA GLY A 65 -5.50 -10.00 -12.74
C GLY A 65 -4.52 -8.88 -12.36
N TYR A 66 -4.89 -7.63 -12.65
CA TYR A 66 -4.12 -6.44 -12.29
C TYR A 66 -4.51 -6.00 -10.88
N THR A 67 -3.52 -5.89 -9.98
CA THR A 67 -3.72 -5.25 -8.67
C THR A 67 -2.96 -3.93 -8.64
N ILE A 68 -3.66 -2.83 -8.38
CA ILE A 68 -3.05 -1.53 -8.13
C ILE A 68 -2.98 -1.28 -6.63
N THR A 69 -1.77 -1.21 -6.10
CA THR A 69 -1.53 -0.79 -4.72
C THR A 69 -1.23 0.69 -4.69
N ILE A 70 -2.06 1.46 -3.98
CA ILE A 70 -1.88 2.89 -3.76
C ILE A 70 -1.32 3.08 -2.35
N TYR A 71 -0.12 3.65 -2.26
CA TYR A 71 0.56 3.95 -1.00
C TYR A 71 0.37 5.40 -0.59
N ILE A 72 0.26 5.59 0.72
CA ILE A 72 0.23 6.90 1.38
C ILE A 72 1.64 7.24 1.83
N ASP A 73 2.09 8.45 1.51
CA ASP A 73 3.35 8.95 2.05
C ASP A 73 3.14 9.48 3.47
N GLU A 74 3.87 8.90 4.42
CA GLU A 74 3.89 9.30 5.84
C GLU A 74 4.22 10.77 6.10
N LYS A 75 4.99 11.40 5.20
CA LYS A 75 5.39 12.81 5.26
C LYS A 75 4.40 13.70 4.52
N HIS A 76 3.74 13.16 3.50
CA HIS A 76 2.78 13.86 2.66
C HIS A 76 1.50 13.03 2.53
N PRO A 77 0.69 12.90 3.59
CA PRO A 77 -0.41 11.94 3.64
C PRO A 77 -1.63 12.30 2.76
N PHE A 78 -1.57 13.46 2.09
CA PHE A 78 -2.51 13.88 1.04
C PHE A 78 -1.99 13.64 -0.38
N GLU A 79 -0.75 13.15 -0.48
CA GLU A 79 -0.08 12.77 -1.70
C GLU A 79 0.04 11.26 -1.76
N TYR A 80 -0.34 10.70 -2.89
CA TYR A 80 -0.43 9.27 -3.09
C TYR A 80 0.55 8.84 -4.17
N SER A 81 1.21 7.72 -3.93
CA SER A 81 1.96 7.00 -4.95
C SER A 81 1.25 5.68 -5.23
N TRP A 82 1.51 5.05 -6.36
CA TRP A 82 0.89 3.78 -6.68
C TRP A 82 1.86 2.88 -7.43
N THR A 83 1.61 1.58 -7.36
CA THR A 83 2.28 0.53 -8.12
C THR A 83 1.22 -0.37 -8.73
N ILE A 84 1.47 -0.87 -9.93
CA ILE A 84 0.67 -1.94 -10.54
C ILE A 84 1.47 -3.22 -10.34
N ASN A 85 0.96 -4.10 -9.50
CA ASN A 85 1.45 -5.46 -9.39
C ASN A 85 0.71 -6.31 -10.41
N GLU A 86 1.47 -6.74 -11.39
CA GLU A 86 1.11 -7.73 -12.37
C GLU A 86 1.53 -9.09 -11.83
N GLN A 87 0.58 -9.99 -11.53
CA GLN A 87 0.96 -11.40 -11.36
C GLN A 87 1.29 -12.04 -12.73
N ASP A 88 1.01 -11.40 -13.88
CA ASP A 88 1.18 -11.99 -15.23
C ASP A 88 1.91 -11.15 -16.33
N LEU A 89 2.16 -9.84 -16.25
CA LEU A 89 3.04 -9.06 -17.16
C LEU A 89 4.48 -9.13 -16.64
N ILE A 90 5.05 -10.34 -16.71
CA ILE A 90 6.42 -10.42 -17.18
C ILE A 90 6.35 -10.61 -18.70
N THR A 91 6.03 -9.53 -19.41
CA THR A 91 6.50 -9.36 -20.78
C THR A 91 7.46 -8.18 -20.78
N ASP A 92 8.75 -8.50 -20.91
CA ASP A 92 9.85 -7.56 -21.12
C ASP A 92 10.26 -6.64 -19.95
N GLY A 93 10.29 -7.17 -18.72
CA GLY A 93 11.16 -6.64 -17.65
C GLY A 93 10.91 -5.19 -17.22
N SER A 94 9.75 -4.64 -17.57
CA SER A 94 9.40 -3.24 -17.32
C SER A 94 8.38 -3.17 -16.19
N ILE A 95 8.85 -3.27 -14.95
CA ILE A 95 8.07 -2.76 -13.82
C ILE A 95 7.95 -1.25 -14.06
N CYS A 96 6.79 -0.80 -14.53
CA CYS A 96 6.44 0.61 -14.55
C CYS A 96 6.25 1.06 -13.09
N SER A 97 7.35 1.23 -12.37
CA SER A 97 7.44 2.10 -11.21
C SER A 97 7.76 3.49 -11.76
N PRO A 98 6.78 4.35 -12.10
CA PRO A 98 7.10 5.74 -12.39
C PRO A 98 7.72 6.29 -11.10
N GLY A 99 9.02 6.61 -11.13
CA GLY A 99 9.75 7.03 -9.92
C GLY A 99 8.93 8.02 -9.10
N LYS A 100 8.75 7.72 -7.80
CA LYS A 100 7.84 8.39 -6.83
C LYS A 100 7.11 9.62 -7.38
N LYS A 101 6.09 9.38 -8.21
CA LYS A 101 5.17 10.46 -8.61
C LYS A 101 4.08 10.54 -7.56
N TYR A 102 4.04 11.69 -6.91
CA TYR A 102 3.02 12.04 -5.94
C TYR A 102 1.82 12.62 -6.68
N TYR A 103 0.65 12.05 -6.45
CA TYR A 103 -0.60 12.50 -7.02
C TYR A 103 -1.51 12.98 -5.90
N THR A 104 -2.22 14.07 -6.12
CA THR A 104 -3.42 14.35 -5.31
C THR A 104 -4.50 13.30 -5.61
N ILE A 105 -5.47 13.15 -4.72
CA ILE A 105 -6.56 12.16 -4.89
C ILE A 105 -7.32 12.34 -6.22
N ASN A 106 -7.50 13.59 -6.66
CA ASN A 106 -8.18 13.91 -7.91
C ASN A 106 -7.35 13.51 -9.13
N GLU A 107 -6.03 13.72 -9.10
CA GLU A 107 -5.13 13.33 -10.18
C GLU A 107 -5.02 11.81 -10.26
N LEU A 108 -4.96 11.14 -9.12
CA LEU A 108 -4.98 9.69 -9.03
C LEU A 108 -6.25 9.10 -9.65
N ILE A 109 -7.43 9.61 -9.26
CA ILE A 109 -8.72 9.15 -9.82
C ILE A 109 -8.78 9.39 -11.32
N LYS A 110 -8.31 10.55 -11.81
CA LYS A 110 -8.25 10.82 -13.26
C LYS A 110 -7.34 9.84 -13.98
N PHE A 111 -6.18 9.55 -13.42
CA PHE A 111 -5.23 8.59 -13.98
C PHE A 111 -5.84 7.18 -14.02
N LEU A 112 -6.37 6.68 -12.91
CA LEU A 112 -7.02 5.37 -12.84
C LEU A 112 -8.17 5.27 -13.85
N ASN A 113 -8.99 6.31 -13.99
CA ASN A 113 -10.04 6.34 -15.00
C ASN A 113 -9.52 6.32 -16.44
N SER A 114 -8.30 6.84 -16.70
CA SER A 114 -7.70 6.80 -18.03
C SER A 114 -7.15 5.42 -18.40
N ILE A 115 -6.80 4.61 -17.39
CA ILE A 115 -6.23 3.26 -17.60
C ILE A 115 -7.23 2.13 -17.31
N LYS A 116 -8.39 2.39 -16.68
CA LYS A 116 -9.34 1.35 -16.25
C LYS A 116 -9.88 0.45 -17.36
N GLU A 117 -9.90 0.91 -18.61
CA GLU A 117 -10.33 0.08 -19.75
C GLU A 117 -9.25 -0.90 -20.21
N TRP A 118 -8.02 -0.72 -19.72
CA TRP A 118 -6.85 -1.54 -20.01
C TRP A 118 -6.51 -2.51 -18.86
N LEU A 119 -7.18 -2.40 -17.70
CA LEU A 119 -7.00 -3.20 -16.48
C LEU A 119 -8.14 -4.20 -16.28
#